data_AF-A0AAD2FTU7-F1
#
_entry.id   AF-A0AAD2FTU7-F1
#
_cell.length_a   1.000
_cell.length_b   1.000
_cell.length_c   1.000
_cell.angle_alpha   90.00
_cell.angle_beta   90.00
_cell.angle_gamma   90.00
#
_symmetry.space_group_name_H-M   'P 1'
#
loop_
_entity.id
_entity.type
_entity.pdbx_description
1 polymer ?
#
loop_
_entity_poly.entity_id
_entity_poly.type
_entity_poly.pdbx_seq_one_letter_code
_entity_poly.pdbx_strand_id
1 'polypeptide(L)'
;MEPSSQRNYDPNIVIKAANDKFAAGDLEGGQTLFQMALLNWVDDARELTLDQEQMKEAIATLWVAYAHFLRQAKQFKSATEAYEQAIECPVAGTAGRIWVDYGRFLEERGKDRSAQDMYIRALHTGGGLVQDQQDRALLWNEFLELMRKRNSDLTLSDLQQAIAEQEQATPDAVASNKRLRSDSNDSMVGLQQPDANPSSQQALPQETMSIEESRTHVVTASDVDVEHKALEEITNNAQNDPAFMTAWLVRDGTAAPQPPRPLFSPNPPKLKDPTGKELVGEELALQIIQLLLKQSGPTILQVCRGLWMLQGIKEQQANLGLKKVDEVIATSAKELQSKLDERLSVAGAAQSAVEQMNEAELVAFQQKCNEQRQSFLNNIAWEHRQLLWCQQLLLSRLKVPAFEGTTVDSSEMELQSRVCSLLHAAFFLQQRVGQKAHRTMLGSQEERLKKIVAEGGVKTVSKRKKSRFSPKIAPTTQQQMAPPPPFGGNNIPPPPPPPPQMMYGQPPPQMGGYYPPPPPPAGGSYY
;
A
#
# COMPACT_ATOMS: atom_id res chain seq x y z
N MET A 1 17.79 13.59 -26.80
CA MET A 1 18.06 14.37 -25.59
C MET A 1 17.07 15.52 -25.56
N GLU A 2 15.91 15.31 -24.94
CA GLU A 2 15.01 16.44 -24.66
C GLU A 2 15.61 17.29 -23.54
N PRO A 3 15.51 18.63 -23.61
CA PRO A 3 15.96 19.48 -22.52
C PRO A 3 15.13 19.14 -21.29
N SER A 4 15.80 18.70 -20.22
CA SER A 4 15.22 18.53 -18.90
C SER A 4 14.50 19.83 -18.54
N SER A 5 13.17 19.78 -18.54
CA SER A 5 12.34 20.88 -18.05
C SER A 5 12.78 21.15 -16.62
N GLN A 6 13.54 22.20 -16.39
CA GLN A 6 13.95 22.62 -15.06
C GLN A 6 12.68 22.86 -14.24
N ARG A 7 12.36 21.92 -13.36
CA ARG A 7 11.24 22.05 -12.44
C ARG A 7 11.58 23.25 -11.54
N ASN A 8 10.80 24.32 -11.66
CA ASN A 8 10.99 25.52 -10.85
C ASN A 8 10.30 25.31 -9.49
N TYR A 9 11.08 25.09 -8.44
CA TYR A 9 10.61 24.88 -7.07
C TYR A 9 10.39 26.22 -6.34
N ASP A 10 9.54 27.09 -6.89
CA ASP A 10 9.21 28.38 -6.28
C ASP A 10 7.88 28.29 -5.49
N PRO A 11 7.92 28.30 -4.14
CA PRO A 11 6.72 28.17 -3.31
C PRO A 11 5.72 29.32 -3.56
N ASN A 12 6.18 30.49 -3.98
CA ASN A 12 5.31 31.65 -4.21
C ASN A 12 4.30 31.40 -5.34
N ILE A 13 4.67 30.61 -6.35
CA ILE A 13 3.78 30.25 -7.45
C ILE A 13 2.60 29.43 -6.93
N VAL A 14 2.87 28.41 -6.10
CA VAL A 14 1.85 27.54 -5.51
C VAL A 14 0.97 28.33 -4.54
N ILE A 15 1.59 29.15 -3.69
CA ILE A 15 0.88 30.01 -2.71
C ILE A 15 -0.07 30.96 -3.43
N LYS A 16 0.40 31.65 -4.47
CA LYS A 16 -0.42 32.56 -5.25
C LYS A 16 -1.60 31.83 -5.91
N ALA A 17 -1.33 30.71 -6.58
CA ALA A 17 -2.37 29.92 -7.23
C ALA A 17 -3.42 29.39 -6.25
N ALA A 18 -3.00 28.93 -5.06
CA ALA A 18 -3.92 28.46 -4.03
C ALA A 18 -4.76 29.61 -3.43
N ASN A 19 -4.15 30.79 -3.23
CA ASN A 19 -4.87 31.96 -2.75
C ASN A 19 -5.86 32.50 -3.79
N ASP A 20 -5.51 32.45 -5.09
CA ASP A 20 -6.42 32.80 -6.18
C ASP A 20 -7.65 31.87 -6.19
N LYS A 21 -7.42 30.56 -5.93
CA LYS A 21 -8.50 29.58 -5.77
C LYS A 21 -9.38 29.86 -4.55
N PHE A 22 -8.78 30.20 -3.42
CA PHE A 22 -9.53 30.59 -2.23
C PHE A 22 -10.35 31.87 -2.42
N ALA A 23 -9.78 32.87 -3.09
CA ALA A 23 -10.49 34.10 -3.47
C ALA A 23 -11.68 33.82 -4.41
N ALA A 24 -11.58 32.79 -5.24
CA ALA A 24 -12.67 32.30 -6.08
C ALA A 24 -13.71 31.43 -5.33
N GLY A 25 -13.55 31.22 -4.02
CA GLY A 25 -14.42 30.35 -3.21
C GLY A 25 -14.12 28.85 -3.34
N ASP A 26 -13.06 28.48 -4.05
CA ASP A 26 -12.60 27.11 -4.25
C ASP A 26 -11.55 26.72 -3.20
N LEU A 27 -12.01 26.55 -1.96
CA LEU A 27 -11.14 26.15 -0.84
C LEU A 27 -10.46 24.81 -1.09
N GLU A 28 -11.21 23.82 -1.60
CA GLU A 28 -10.72 22.47 -1.85
C GLU A 28 -9.67 22.44 -2.97
N GLY A 29 -9.87 23.24 -4.02
CA GLY A 29 -8.86 23.44 -5.07
C GLY A 29 -7.56 24.05 -4.53
N GLY A 30 -7.66 25.03 -3.63
CA GLY A 30 -6.48 25.59 -2.96
C GLY A 30 -5.73 24.57 -2.09
N GLN A 31 -6.45 23.75 -1.31
CA GLN A 31 -5.82 22.67 -0.52
C GLN A 31 -5.16 21.62 -1.41
N THR A 32 -5.81 21.24 -2.51
CA THR A 32 -5.30 20.24 -3.45
C THR A 32 -3.98 20.72 -4.07
N LEU A 33 -3.86 22.00 -4.42
CA LEU A 33 -2.62 22.56 -4.96
C LEU A 33 -1.45 22.45 -3.98
N PHE A 34 -1.67 22.80 -2.70
CA PHE A 34 -0.64 22.65 -1.67
C PHE A 34 -0.25 21.18 -1.48
N GLN A 35 -1.22 20.28 -1.33
CA GLN A 35 -0.96 18.85 -1.09
C GLN A 35 -0.23 18.18 -2.26
N MET A 36 -0.63 18.49 -3.50
CA MET A 36 0.04 17.97 -4.69
C MET A 36 1.48 18.48 -4.82
N ALA A 37 1.70 19.78 -4.58
CA ALA A 37 3.04 20.36 -4.63
C ALA A 37 3.94 19.78 -3.54
N LEU A 38 3.45 19.67 -2.30
CA LEU A 38 4.18 19.09 -1.18
C LEU A 38 4.56 17.62 -1.42
N LEU A 39 3.63 16.80 -1.93
CA LEU A 39 3.90 15.41 -2.26
C LEU A 39 5.02 15.30 -3.31
N ASN A 40 4.85 15.99 -4.45
CA ASN A 40 5.82 15.95 -5.54
C ASN A 40 7.19 16.48 -5.12
N TRP A 41 7.26 17.58 -4.36
CA TRP A 41 8.52 18.20 -3.98
C TRP A 41 9.27 17.39 -2.93
N VAL A 42 8.55 16.77 -1.99
CA VAL A 42 9.17 15.87 -1.00
C VAL A 42 9.71 14.61 -1.66
N ASP A 43 8.99 14.04 -2.63
CA ASP A 43 9.47 12.87 -3.40
C ASP A 43 10.69 13.25 -4.25
N ASP A 44 10.64 14.38 -4.96
CA ASP A 44 11.76 14.89 -5.74
C ASP A 44 13.00 15.15 -4.87
N ALA A 45 12.83 15.73 -3.68
CA ALA A 45 13.93 15.99 -2.75
C ALA A 45 14.55 14.72 -2.16
N ARG A 46 13.84 13.59 -2.17
CA ARG A 46 14.37 12.28 -1.76
C ARG A 46 15.10 11.59 -2.90
N GLU A 47 14.61 11.73 -4.13
CA GLU A 47 15.13 11.02 -5.30
C GLU A 47 16.28 11.74 -6.00
N LEU A 48 16.39 13.06 -5.87
CA LEU A 48 17.36 13.89 -6.61
C LEU A 48 18.55 14.33 -5.74
N THR A 49 19.74 14.36 -6.34
CA THR A 49 20.96 15.01 -5.79
C THR A 49 20.99 16.52 -6.14
N LEU A 50 19.84 17.19 -6.10
CA LEU A 50 19.76 18.64 -6.26
C LEU A 50 20.18 19.34 -4.96
N ASP A 51 20.28 20.67 -4.98
CA ASP A 51 20.56 21.51 -3.82
C ASP A 51 19.51 21.26 -2.70
N GLN A 52 19.88 20.37 -1.78
CA GLN A 52 19.00 19.85 -0.74
C GLN A 52 18.56 20.95 0.24
N GLU A 53 19.38 21.99 0.42
CA GLU A 53 19.05 23.12 1.30
C GLU A 53 17.99 24.02 0.67
N GLN A 54 18.14 24.36 -0.61
CA GLN A 54 17.14 25.18 -1.32
C GLN A 54 15.78 24.46 -1.38
N MET A 55 15.77 23.15 -1.63
CA MET A 55 14.55 22.34 -1.64
C MET A 55 13.93 22.18 -0.26
N LYS A 56 14.75 21.92 0.77
CA LYS A 56 14.30 21.93 2.18
C LYS A 56 13.61 23.24 2.52
N GLU A 57 14.21 24.35 2.11
CA GLU A 57 13.66 25.68 2.36
C GLU A 57 12.38 25.94 1.55
N ALA A 58 12.31 25.57 0.28
CA ALA A 58 11.08 25.70 -0.50
C ALA A 58 9.92 24.88 0.11
N ILE A 59 10.19 23.64 0.54
CA ILE A 59 9.20 22.73 1.15
C ILE A 59 8.74 23.24 2.51
N ALA A 60 9.65 23.71 3.36
CA ALA A 60 9.30 24.28 4.65
C ALA A 60 8.44 25.55 4.51
N THR A 61 8.72 26.41 3.51
CA THR A 61 7.89 27.59 3.21
C THR A 61 6.49 27.16 2.80
N LEU A 62 6.40 26.11 1.99
CA LEU A 62 5.14 25.62 1.47
C LEU A 62 4.26 25.00 2.56
N TRP A 63 4.85 24.25 3.51
CA TRP A 63 4.14 23.73 4.69
C TRP A 63 3.56 24.84 5.57
N VAL A 64 4.38 25.85 5.89
CA VAL A 64 3.94 27.01 6.67
C VAL A 64 2.80 27.74 5.96
N ALA A 65 2.96 28.01 4.65
CA ALA A 65 1.92 28.69 3.89
C ALA A 65 0.62 27.88 3.80
N TYR A 66 0.70 26.54 3.70
CA TYR A 66 -0.48 25.69 3.74
C TYR A 66 -1.21 25.76 5.09
N ALA A 67 -0.47 25.74 6.20
CA ALA A 67 -1.07 25.91 7.52
C ALA A 67 -1.74 27.30 7.68
N HIS A 68 -1.10 28.37 7.19
CA HIS A 68 -1.68 29.72 7.14
C HIS A 68 -2.94 29.79 6.27
N PHE A 69 -2.93 29.15 5.12
CA PHE A 69 -4.10 29.03 4.25
C PHE A 69 -5.29 28.38 4.99
N LEU A 70 -5.04 27.29 5.72
CA LEU A 70 -6.06 26.61 6.54
C LEU A 70 -6.53 27.48 7.72
N ARG A 71 -5.64 28.28 8.32
CA ARG A 71 -6.00 29.26 9.36
C ARG A 71 -6.91 30.36 8.82
N GLN A 72 -6.60 30.91 7.63
CA GLN A 72 -7.45 31.89 6.96
C GLN A 72 -8.84 31.32 6.63
N ALA A 73 -8.89 30.05 6.23
CA ALA A 73 -10.14 29.31 6.03
C ALA A 73 -10.86 28.90 7.34
N LYS A 74 -10.33 29.27 8.52
CA LYS A 74 -10.82 28.91 9.86
C LYS A 74 -10.87 27.39 10.12
N GLN A 75 -10.09 26.61 9.38
CA GLN A 75 -9.95 25.17 9.55
C GLN A 75 -8.82 24.82 10.53
N PHE A 76 -8.97 25.23 11.80
CA PHE A 76 -7.90 25.12 12.81
C PHE A 76 -7.45 23.68 13.12
N LYS A 77 -8.35 22.69 12.99
CA LYS A 77 -7.98 21.27 13.16
C LYS A 77 -7.04 20.82 12.04
N SER A 78 -7.42 21.09 10.80
CA SER A 78 -6.60 20.79 9.63
C SER A 78 -5.28 21.56 9.64
N ALA A 79 -5.27 22.81 10.13
CA ALA A 79 -4.03 23.55 10.33
C ALA A 79 -3.10 22.88 11.34
N THR A 80 -3.66 22.32 12.43
CA THR A 80 -2.88 21.53 13.41
C THR A 80 -2.28 20.28 12.74
N GLU A 81 -3.10 19.53 12.00
CA GLU A 81 -2.65 18.34 11.25
C GLU A 81 -1.56 18.69 10.22
N ALA A 82 -1.66 19.85 9.57
CA ALA A 82 -0.65 20.32 8.63
C ALA A 82 0.69 20.63 9.33
N TYR A 83 0.68 21.26 10.51
CA TYR A 83 1.89 21.46 11.30
C TYR A 83 2.49 20.15 11.80
N GLU A 84 1.66 19.20 12.26
CA GLU A 84 2.12 17.87 12.69
C GLU A 84 2.78 17.11 11.54
N GLN A 85 2.21 17.14 10.34
CA GLN A 85 2.82 16.57 9.14
C GLN A 85 4.11 17.29 8.73
N ALA A 86 4.17 18.61 8.91
CA ALA A 86 5.34 19.41 8.58
C ALA A 86 6.55 19.05 9.47
N ILE A 87 6.36 18.85 10.78
CA ILE A 87 7.43 18.44 11.70
C ILE A 87 7.84 16.96 11.53
N GLU A 88 6.95 16.12 11.03
CA GLU A 88 7.24 14.71 10.68
C GLU A 88 7.82 14.55 9.27
N CYS A 89 7.89 15.63 8.48
CA CYS A 89 8.45 15.59 7.14
C CYS A 89 9.95 15.29 7.19
N PRO A 90 10.44 14.23 6.51
CA PRO A 90 11.86 13.85 6.60
C PRO A 90 12.81 14.85 5.92
N VAL A 91 12.30 15.71 5.03
CA VAL A 91 13.10 16.71 4.32
C VAL A 91 13.11 18.04 5.10
N ALA A 92 11.93 18.50 5.51
CA ALA A 92 11.72 19.84 6.05
C ALA A 92 11.48 19.89 7.57
N GLY A 93 11.23 18.75 8.23
CA GLY A 93 10.86 18.70 9.65
C GLY A 93 11.95 19.18 10.61
N THR A 94 13.19 19.31 10.12
CA THR A 94 14.32 19.87 10.87
C THR A 94 14.45 21.40 10.74
N ALA A 95 13.57 22.07 9.99
CA ALA A 95 13.59 23.53 9.83
C ALA A 95 12.91 24.21 11.04
N GLY A 96 13.66 25.02 11.78
CA GLY A 96 13.21 25.63 13.03
C GLY A 96 12.01 26.54 12.89
N ARG A 97 11.88 27.25 11.77
CA ARG A 97 10.72 28.11 11.51
C ARG A 97 9.37 27.39 11.53
N ILE A 98 9.31 26.11 11.18
CA ILE A 98 8.07 25.32 11.22
C ILE A 98 7.62 25.17 12.68
N TRP A 99 8.57 24.85 13.55
CA TRP A 99 8.36 24.71 14.99
C TRP A 99 7.95 26.05 15.62
N VAL A 100 8.57 27.16 15.23
CA VAL A 100 8.22 28.50 15.72
C VAL A 100 6.80 28.87 15.34
N ASP A 101 6.44 28.72 14.06
CA ASP A 101 5.11 29.07 13.56
C ASP A 101 4.04 28.17 14.19
N TYR A 102 4.37 26.90 14.45
CA TYR A 102 3.47 26.00 15.17
C TYR A 102 3.30 26.40 16.65
N GLY A 103 4.39 26.74 17.33
CA GLY A 103 4.37 27.23 18.71
C GLY A 103 3.50 28.50 18.86
N ARG A 104 3.67 29.47 17.95
CA ARG A 104 2.85 30.69 17.89
C ARG A 104 1.37 30.37 17.62
N PHE A 105 1.10 29.45 16.70
CA PHE A 105 -0.27 28.99 16.45
C PHE A 105 -0.92 28.37 17.69
N LEU A 106 -0.18 27.58 18.49
CA LEU A 106 -0.69 27.01 19.74
C LEU A 106 -0.92 28.09 20.81
N GLU A 107 -0.05 29.09 20.88
CA GLU A 107 -0.22 30.25 21.75
C GLU A 107 -1.45 31.08 21.39
N GLU A 108 -1.66 31.41 20.11
CA GLU A 108 -2.85 32.12 19.63
C GLU A 108 -4.16 31.37 20.01
N ARG A 109 -4.07 30.06 20.19
CA ARG A 109 -5.17 29.18 20.59
C ARG A 109 -5.32 29.05 22.11
N GLY A 110 -4.49 29.72 22.91
CA GLY A 110 -4.47 29.66 24.38
C GLY A 110 -3.96 28.32 24.92
N LYS A 111 -3.13 27.60 24.15
CA LYS A 111 -2.58 26.29 24.52
C LYS A 111 -1.11 26.39 24.91
N ASP A 112 -0.75 27.30 25.82
CA ASP A 112 0.66 27.60 26.08
C ASP A 112 1.43 26.43 26.74
N ARG A 113 0.74 25.48 27.40
CA ARG A 113 1.40 24.22 27.83
C ARG A 113 1.81 23.35 26.65
N SER A 114 0.95 23.23 25.64
CA SER A 114 1.28 22.49 24.42
C SER A 114 2.35 23.21 23.59
N ALA A 115 2.35 24.55 23.59
CA ALA A 115 3.42 25.33 22.97
C ALA A 115 4.77 25.09 23.67
N GLN A 116 4.78 25.07 25.01
CA GLN A 116 5.97 24.72 25.81
C GLN A 116 6.48 23.31 25.50
N ASP A 117 5.60 22.30 25.53
CA ASP A 117 5.98 20.92 25.19
C ASP A 117 6.55 20.83 23.77
N MET A 118 6.03 21.64 22.85
CA MET A 118 6.52 21.68 21.47
C MET A 118 7.93 22.29 21.40
N TYR A 119 8.20 23.41 22.07
CA TYR A 119 9.53 24.02 22.09
C TYR A 119 10.56 23.11 22.75
N ILE A 120 10.20 22.45 23.85
CA ILE A 120 11.06 21.44 24.51
C ILE A 120 11.36 20.28 23.55
N ARG A 121 10.35 19.79 22.81
CA ARG A 121 10.52 18.73 21.81
C ARG A 121 11.45 19.14 20.67
N ALA A 122 11.37 20.39 20.21
CA ALA A 122 12.26 20.91 19.17
C ALA A 122 13.72 20.99 19.64
N LEU A 123 13.92 21.33 20.93
CA LEU A 123 15.22 21.67 21.53
C LEU A 123 15.92 20.51 22.27
N HIS A 124 15.31 19.33 22.35
CA HIS A 124 15.76 18.17 23.16
C HIS A 124 17.25 17.79 23.00
N THR A 125 17.86 17.40 24.12
CA THR A 125 19.33 17.36 24.29
C THR A 125 19.98 16.07 23.77
N GLY A 126 20.17 16.01 22.46
CA GLY A 126 20.94 14.93 21.79
C GLY A 126 21.30 15.24 20.34
N GLY A 127 21.24 16.52 19.96
CA GLY A 127 21.35 16.99 18.58
C GLY A 127 20.12 17.76 18.08
N GLY A 128 19.00 17.75 18.82
CA GLY A 128 17.74 18.39 18.42
C GLY A 128 17.13 17.77 17.16
N LEU A 129 15.81 17.87 17.00
CA LEU A 129 15.20 17.67 15.67
C LEU A 129 15.64 18.79 14.72
N VAL A 130 15.91 19.97 15.27
CA VAL A 130 16.45 21.12 14.55
C VAL A 130 17.96 21.17 14.75
N GLN A 131 18.69 20.92 13.66
CA GLN A 131 20.15 20.81 13.68
C GLN A 131 20.85 22.17 13.50
N ASP A 132 20.18 23.13 12.86
CA ASP A 132 20.78 24.44 12.55
C ASP A 132 20.86 25.33 13.80
N GLN A 133 22.04 25.93 14.00
CA GLN A 133 22.33 26.73 15.20
C GLN A 133 21.54 28.05 15.23
N GLN A 134 21.25 28.65 14.08
CA GLN A 134 20.49 29.90 14.00
C GLN A 134 19.02 29.64 14.34
N ASP A 135 18.46 28.58 13.76
CA ASP A 135 17.09 28.12 14.05
C ASP A 135 16.91 27.75 15.53
N ARG A 136 17.90 27.10 16.15
CA ARG A 136 17.89 26.81 17.59
C ARG A 136 17.92 28.08 18.43
N ALA A 137 18.73 29.07 18.07
CA ALA A 137 18.77 30.35 18.78
C ALA A 137 17.42 31.07 18.70
N LEU A 138 16.78 31.04 17.53
CA LEU A 138 15.47 31.62 17.33
C LEU A 138 14.40 30.88 18.17
N LEU A 139 14.41 29.54 18.19
CA LEU A 139 13.53 28.74 19.05
C LEU A 139 13.70 29.05 20.54
N TRP A 140 14.94 29.22 21.02
CA TRP A 140 15.20 29.61 22.41
C TRP A 140 14.65 31.00 22.73
N ASN A 141 14.77 31.96 21.83
CA ASN A 141 14.25 33.31 22.02
C ASN A 141 12.72 33.31 22.10
N GLU A 142 12.05 32.63 21.17
CA GLU A 142 10.58 32.51 21.16
C GLU A 142 10.05 31.76 22.38
N PHE A 143 10.77 30.70 22.79
CA PHE A 143 10.40 29.95 23.99
C PHE A 143 10.58 30.80 25.26
N LEU A 144 11.63 31.61 25.33
CA LEU A 144 11.83 32.56 26.43
C LEU A 144 10.72 33.62 26.46
N GLU A 145 10.31 34.16 25.31
CA GLU A 145 9.19 35.11 25.24
C GLU A 145 7.88 34.49 25.75
N LEU A 146 7.58 33.25 25.35
CA LEU A 146 6.43 32.49 25.84
C LEU A 146 6.46 32.36 27.36
N MET A 147 7.61 32.00 27.93
CA MET A 147 7.77 31.80 29.36
C MET A 147 7.75 33.12 30.15
N ARG A 148 8.24 34.22 29.57
CA ARG A 148 8.20 35.56 30.18
C ARG A 148 6.80 36.12 30.35
N LYS A 149 5.85 35.71 29.49
CA LYS A 149 4.43 36.04 29.68
C LYS A 149 3.86 35.47 30.99
N ARG A 150 4.48 34.42 31.53
CA ARG A 150 4.10 33.80 32.82
C ARG A 150 5.03 34.19 33.96
N ASN A 151 6.33 34.36 33.69
CA ASN A 151 7.37 34.70 34.66
C ASN A 151 8.30 35.79 34.09
N SER A 152 8.05 37.06 34.41
CA SER A 152 8.75 38.22 33.81
C SER A 152 10.27 38.20 34.01
N ASP A 153 10.74 37.56 35.07
CA ASP A 153 12.13 37.65 35.53
C ASP A 153 13.00 36.50 35.01
N LEU A 154 12.44 35.61 34.19
CA LEU A 154 13.15 34.44 33.67
C LEU A 154 14.23 34.83 32.64
N THR A 155 15.45 34.36 32.85
CA THR A 155 16.55 34.51 31.90
C THR A 155 16.71 33.26 31.01
N LEU A 156 17.39 33.44 29.87
CA LEU A 156 17.68 32.34 28.93
C LEU A 156 18.53 31.24 29.59
N SER A 157 19.46 31.62 30.46
CA SER A 157 20.31 30.69 31.20
C SER A 157 19.48 29.85 32.18
N ASP A 158 18.55 30.47 32.90
CA ASP A 158 17.69 29.76 33.86
C ASP A 158 16.77 28.76 33.15
N LEU A 159 16.27 29.11 31.97
CA LEU A 159 15.40 28.25 31.15
C LEU A 159 16.15 27.04 30.58
N GLN A 160 17.38 27.26 30.11
CA GLN A 160 18.25 26.17 29.63
C GLN A 160 18.63 25.22 30.77
N GLN A 161 18.93 25.76 31.95
CA GLN A 161 19.24 24.96 33.13
C GLN A 161 18.02 24.15 33.61
N ALA A 162 16.83 24.75 33.65
CA ALA A 162 15.60 24.06 34.06
C ALA A 162 15.25 22.87 33.15
N ILE A 163 15.49 22.96 31.83
CA ILE A 163 15.29 21.85 30.91
C ILE A 163 16.33 20.75 31.14
N ALA A 164 17.60 21.12 31.31
CA ALA A 164 18.67 20.15 31.58
C ALA A 164 18.44 19.38 32.90
N GLU A 165 17.92 20.06 33.93
CA GLU A 165 17.56 19.45 35.22
C GLU A 165 16.32 18.54 35.10
N GLN A 166 15.32 18.91 34.29
CA GLN A 166 14.13 18.10 34.05
C GLN A 166 14.44 16.80 33.29
N GLU A 167 15.45 16.81 32.42
CA GLU A 167 15.90 15.63 31.66
C GLU A 167 16.74 14.65 32.50
N GLN A 168 17.56 15.12 33.45
CA GLN A 168 18.32 14.22 34.35
C GLN A 168 17.42 13.47 35.35
N ALA A 169 16.21 13.96 35.60
CA ALA A 169 15.29 13.39 36.59
C ALA A 169 14.42 12.21 36.07
N THR A 170 14.51 11.80 34.80
CA THR A 170 13.64 10.74 34.25
C THR A 170 14.32 9.77 33.26
N PRO A 171 14.64 8.52 33.65
CA PRO A 171 15.04 7.47 32.69
C PRO A 171 13.92 6.50 32.23
N ASP A 172 12.67 6.58 32.73
CA ASP A 172 11.70 5.46 32.57
C ASP A 172 10.30 5.83 31.98
N ALA A 173 10.16 6.91 31.20
CA ALA A 173 8.83 7.37 30.76
C ALA A 173 8.66 7.65 29.24
N VAL A 174 9.30 6.88 28.34
CA VAL A 174 9.13 7.05 26.88
C VAL A 174 8.12 6.05 26.25
N ALA A 175 7.33 5.33 27.06
CA ALA A 175 6.32 4.39 26.55
C ALA A 175 4.86 4.87 26.69
N SER A 176 4.58 6.13 26.99
CA SER A 176 3.20 6.59 27.20
C SER A 176 2.99 8.05 26.83
N ASN A 177 2.68 8.32 25.56
CA ASN A 177 1.91 9.51 25.19
C ASN A 177 1.06 9.31 23.93
N LYS A 178 0.25 8.25 23.96
CA LYS A 178 -0.91 8.10 23.07
C LYS A 178 -2.17 7.89 23.90
N ARG A 179 -2.54 8.88 24.72
CA ARG A 179 -3.89 9.04 25.31
C ARG A 179 -3.98 10.36 26.08
N LEU A 180 -4.49 11.39 25.40
CA LEU A 180 -5.20 12.49 26.04
C LEU A 180 -6.55 12.64 25.32
N ARG A 181 -7.55 11.92 25.84
CA ARG A 181 -8.93 12.41 25.92
C ARG A 181 -9.33 12.35 27.40
N SER A 182 -9.91 13.46 27.83
CA SER A 182 -10.55 13.73 29.12
C SER A 182 -11.63 12.68 29.46
N ASP A 183 -12.16 12.52 30.67
CA ASP A 183 -12.37 13.43 31.79
C ASP A 183 -12.48 12.62 33.10
N SER A 184 -12.45 13.36 34.21
CA SER A 184 -12.52 13.01 35.62
C SER A 184 -13.81 12.34 36.14
N ASN A 185 -13.67 11.73 37.33
CA ASN A 185 -14.66 11.34 38.35
C ASN A 185 -15.56 10.13 38.03
N ASP A 186 -15.94 9.23 38.94
CA ASP A 186 -15.92 9.22 40.40
C ASP A 186 -15.88 7.77 40.94
N SER A 187 -15.32 7.67 42.13
CA SER A 187 -15.24 6.62 43.16
C SER A 187 -16.33 5.54 43.24
N MET A 188 -15.94 4.29 43.53
CA MET A 188 -15.94 3.68 44.88
C MET A 188 -16.01 2.13 44.86
N VAL A 189 -15.00 1.52 45.52
CA VAL A 189 -15.08 0.44 46.53
C VAL A 189 -15.66 -0.94 46.15
N GLY A 190 -14.86 -1.98 46.42
CA GLY A 190 -15.38 -3.16 47.13
C GLY A 190 -14.93 -4.54 46.69
N LEU A 191 -13.71 -4.92 47.11
CA LEU A 191 -13.34 -6.21 47.76
C LEU A 191 -13.82 -7.58 47.22
N GLN A 192 -12.80 -8.47 47.15
CA GLN A 192 -12.79 -9.89 47.52
C GLN A 192 -13.20 -10.96 46.49
N GLN A 193 -12.15 -11.61 45.94
CA GLN A 193 -12.11 -13.07 45.73
C GLN A 193 -12.08 -13.79 47.09
N PRO A 194 -12.52 -15.07 47.16
CA PRO A 194 -11.55 -16.16 47.02
C PRO A 194 -12.03 -17.39 46.23
N ASP A 195 -11.04 -18.25 46.01
CA ASP A 195 -10.96 -19.49 45.24
C ASP A 195 -12.00 -20.60 45.50
N ALA A 196 -12.13 -21.47 44.48
CA ALA A 196 -11.94 -22.94 44.54
C ALA A 196 -13.04 -23.76 43.82
N ASN A 197 -12.61 -24.43 42.75
CA ASN A 197 -13.26 -25.58 42.09
C ASN A 197 -12.79 -26.88 42.81
N PRO A 198 -13.14 -28.14 42.41
CA PRO A 198 -14.11 -28.64 41.41
C PRO A 198 -14.92 -29.88 41.88
N SER A 199 -15.85 -30.41 41.06
CA SER A 199 -15.96 -31.85 40.66
C SER A 199 -17.28 -32.22 39.94
N SER A 200 -17.13 -32.63 38.67
CA SER A 200 -17.70 -33.78 37.93
C SER A 200 -19.16 -34.25 38.09
N GLN A 201 -19.89 -34.39 36.98
CA GLN A 201 -20.20 -35.68 36.32
C GLN A 201 -21.11 -35.54 35.06
N GLN A 202 -20.89 -36.44 34.11
CA GLN A 202 -21.53 -36.60 32.80
C GLN A 202 -22.95 -37.19 32.88
N ALA A 203 -23.83 -36.84 31.92
CA ALA A 203 -24.71 -37.78 31.18
C ALA A 203 -25.50 -37.08 30.05
N LEU A 204 -25.45 -37.64 28.83
CA LEU A 204 -26.45 -37.59 27.75
C LEU A 204 -27.49 -38.72 27.98
N PRO A 205 -28.66 -38.85 27.28
CA PRO A 205 -29.02 -38.26 25.98
C PRO A 205 -30.50 -37.80 25.79
N GLN A 206 -30.75 -37.25 24.59
CA GLN A 206 -31.96 -37.31 23.75
C GLN A 206 -32.72 -36.00 23.43
N GLU A 207 -32.75 -35.80 22.10
CA GLU A 207 -33.56 -34.97 21.21
C GLU A 207 -34.86 -34.36 21.76
N THR A 208 -34.98 -33.05 21.60
CA THR A 208 -36.21 -32.41 21.12
C THR A 208 -35.85 -31.14 20.34
N MET A 209 -36.50 -30.98 19.19
CA MET A 209 -36.41 -29.78 18.37
C MET A 209 -36.98 -28.57 19.12
N SER A 210 -36.29 -27.42 19.07
CA SER A 210 -36.85 -26.08 18.79
C SER A 210 -36.00 -24.95 19.38
N ILE A 211 -36.01 -23.83 18.65
CA ILE A 211 -35.60 -22.45 19.00
C ILE A 211 -34.08 -22.18 19.00
N GLU A 212 -33.61 -21.61 17.88
CA GLU A 212 -32.34 -20.89 17.77
C GLU A 212 -32.36 -19.64 18.66
N GLU A 213 -31.98 -19.81 19.92
CA GLU A 213 -31.55 -18.73 20.80
C GLU A 213 -30.02 -18.71 20.87
N SER A 214 -29.48 -17.51 20.63
CA SER A 214 -28.08 -17.11 20.74
C SER A 214 -27.36 -17.76 21.93
N ARG A 215 -26.68 -18.89 21.69
CA ARG A 215 -25.58 -19.32 22.54
C ARG A 215 -24.36 -18.50 22.17
N THR A 216 -23.98 -17.57 23.05
CA THR A 216 -22.66 -16.96 23.06
C THR A 216 -21.64 -18.07 23.31
N HIS A 217 -21.15 -18.68 22.22
CA HIS A 217 -19.97 -19.54 22.27
C HIS A 217 -18.82 -18.69 22.83
N VAL A 218 -18.36 -19.02 24.03
CA VAL A 218 -17.18 -18.38 24.61
C VAL A 218 -16.00 -18.83 23.77
N VAL A 219 -15.55 -17.96 22.86
CA VAL A 219 -14.34 -18.19 22.08
C VAL A 219 -13.16 -18.22 23.05
N THR A 220 -12.61 -19.42 23.28
CA THR A 220 -11.43 -19.60 24.12
C THR A 220 -10.17 -19.32 23.31
N ALA A 221 -9.04 -19.06 23.99
CA ALA A 221 -7.74 -18.94 23.32
C ALA A 221 -7.40 -20.22 22.52
N SER A 222 -7.80 -21.39 23.04
CA SER A 222 -7.62 -22.66 22.34
C SER A 222 -8.38 -22.73 21.03
N ASP A 223 -9.59 -22.16 20.94
CA ASP A 223 -10.36 -22.13 19.69
C ASP A 223 -9.67 -21.25 18.64
N VAL A 224 -9.10 -20.12 19.07
CA VAL A 224 -8.31 -19.24 18.20
C VAL A 224 -7.05 -19.96 17.71
N ASP A 225 -6.36 -20.71 18.58
CA ASP A 225 -5.16 -21.47 18.20
C ASP A 225 -5.47 -22.60 17.21
N VAL A 226 -6.61 -23.27 17.36
CA VAL A 226 -7.08 -24.29 16.41
C VAL A 226 -7.35 -23.67 15.05
N GLU A 227 -8.08 -22.56 14.99
CA GLU A 227 -8.34 -21.85 13.74
C GLU A 227 -7.07 -21.26 13.11
N HIS A 228 -6.14 -20.75 13.93
CA HIS A 228 -4.83 -20.29 13.48
C HIS A 228 -4.06 -21.43 12.81
N LYS A 229 -3.96 -22.59 13.46
CA LYS A 229 -3.29 -23.77 12.89
C LYS A 229 -3.96 -24.27 11.62
N ALA A 230 -5.29 -24.29 11.57
CA ALA A 230 -6.01 -24.66 10.37
C ALA A 230 -5.72 -23.69 9.21
N LEU A 231 -5.63 -22.39 9.49
CA LEU A 231 -5.33 -21.37 8.49
C LEU A 231 -3.86 -21.43 8.03
N GLU A 232 -2.95 -21.73 8.94
CA GLU A 232 -1.54 -21.98 8.66
C GLU A 232 -1.35 -23.24 7.80
N GLU A 233 -2.06 -24.32 8.12
CA GLU A 233 -2.05 -25.57 7.34
C GLU A 233 -2.57 -25.35 5.92
N ILE A 234 -3.72 -24.67 5.78
CA ILE A 234 -4.28 -24.32 4.47
C ILE A 234 -3.30 -23.45 3.67
N THR A 235 -2.67 -22.48 4.32
CA THR A 235 -1.73 -21.59 3.66
C THR A 235 -0.52 -22.39 3.20
N ASN A 236 0.16 -23.11 4.09
CA ASN A 236 1.39 -23.85 3.78
C ASN A 236 1.18 -24.98 2.77
N ASN A 237 -0.01 -25.59 2.74
CA ASN A 237 -0.33 -26.71 1.86
C ASN A 237 -1.06 -26.30 0.58
N ALA A 238 -1.31 -25.02 0.32
CA ALA A 238 -2.04 -24.58 -0.88
C ALA A 238 -1.40 -25.09 -2.18
N GLN A 239 -0.07 -25.13 -2.28
CA GLN A 239 0.64 -25.66 -3.46
C GLN A 239 0.54 -27.19 -3.57
N ASN A 240 0.26 -27.88 -2.46
CA ASN A 240 0.04 -29.32 -2.44
C ASN A 240 -1.41 -29.68 -2.80
N ASP A 241 -2.32 -28.71 -2.85
CA ASP A 241 -3.71 -28.92 -3.29
C ASP A 241 -3.73 -29.14 -4.82
N PRO A 242 -4.15 -30.34 -5.30
CA PRO A 242 -4.26 -30.62 -6.72
C PRO A 242 -5.20 -29.64 -7.45
N ALA A 243 -6.24 -29.14 -6.78
CA ALA A 243 -7.17 -28.19 -7.38
C ALA A 243 -6.50 -26.83 -7.63
N PHE A 244 -5.68 -26.37 -6.69
CA PHE A 244 -4.85 -25.17 -6.85
C PHE A 244 -3.92 -25.33 -8.06
N MET A 245 -3.11 -26.38 -8.08
CA MET A 245 -2.11 -26.58 -9.14
C MET A 245 -2.78 -26.74 -10.52
N THR A 246 -3.86 -27.53 -10.59
CA THR A 246 -4.57 -27.78 -11.86
C THR A 246 -5.17 -26.49 -12.41
N ALA A 247 -5.79 -25.65 -11.57
CA ALA A 247 -6.39 -24.40 -12.02
C ALA A 247 -5.35 -23.46 -12.66
N TRP A 248 -4.19 -23.28 -12.02
CA TRP A 248 -3.13 -22.43 -12.57
C TRP A 248 -2.46 -23.03 -13.82
N LEU A 249 -2.26 -24.35 -13.86
CA LEU A 249 -1.73 -25.03 -15.04
C LEU A 249 -2.67 -24.92 -16.25
N VAL A 250 -4.00 -25.03 -16.03
CA VAL A 250 -5.00 -24.84 -17.10
C VAL A 250 -4.97 -23.40 -17.61
N ARG A 251 -4.83 -22.41 -16.70
CA ARG A 251 -4.83 -20.99 -17.08
C ARG A 251 -3.58 -20.60 -17.87
N ASP A 252 -2.40 -21.00 -17.41
CA ASP A 252 -1.13 -20.57 -18.00
C ASP A 252 -0.63 -21.51 -19.11
N GLY A 253 -1.12 -22.74 -19.16
CA GLY A 253 -0.64 -23.78 -20.07
C GLY A 253 0.82 -24.11 -19.80
N THR A 254 1.67 -23.97 -20.82
CA THR A 254 3.12 -24.22 -20.73
C THR A 254 3.92 -22.94 -20.46
N ALA A 255 3.27 -21.79 -20.28
CA ALA A 255 3.95 -20.53 -20.02
C ALA A 255 4.57 -20.51 -18.61
N ALA A 256 5.63 -19.72 -18.44
CA ALA A 256 6.21 -19.47 -17.13
C ALA A 256 5.17 -18.81 -16.21
N PRO A 257 5.12 -19.18 -14.92
CA PRO A 257 4.13 -18.66 -14.00
C PRO A 257 4.26 -17.13 -13.88
N GLN A 258 3.15 -16.43 -14.09
CA GLN A 258 3.03 -15.00 -13.87
C GLN A 258 2.30 -14.70 -12.55
N PRO A 259 2.71 -13.66 -11.80
CA PRO A 259 1.98 -13.23 -10.62
C PRO A 259 0.57 -12.77 -11.02
N PRO A 260 -0.47 -13.14 -10.26
CA PRO A 260 -1.82 -12.66 -10.53
C PRO A 260 -1.97 -11.17 -10.27
N ARG A 261 -3.02 -10.58 -10.85
CA ARG A 261 -3.47 -9.25 -10.46
C ARG A 261 -3.92 -9.29 -8.98
N PRO A 262 -3.44 -8.37 -8.13
CA PRO A 262 -3.81 -8.34 -6.73
C PRO A 262 -5.29 -7.94 -6.55
N LEU A 263 -5.96 -8.50 -5.54
CA LEU A 263 -7.33 -8.13 -5.20
C LEU A 263 -7.42 -6.71 -4.63
N PHE A 264 -6.41 -6.31 -3.86
CA PHE A 264 -6.33 -5.00 -3.24
C PHE A 264 -5.27 -4.14 -3.91
N SER A 265 -5.62 -2.88 -4.21
CA SER A 265 -4.66 -1.88 -4.63
C SER A 265 -3.91 -1.26 -3.44
N PRO A 266 -2.70 -0.73 -3.63
CA PRO A 266 -1.96 -0.02 -2.57
C PRO A 266 -2.74 1.18 -2.02
N ASN A 267 -3.44 1.89 -2.91
CA ASN A 267 -4.23 3.07 -2.57
C ASN A 267 -5.72 2.75 -2.55
N PRO A 268 -6.48 3.25 -1.56
CA PRO A 268 -7.93 3.13 -1.58
C PRO A 268 -8.51 3.89 -2.78
N PRO A 269 -9.48 3.33 -3.51
CA PRO A 269 -10.09 4.02 -4.63
C PRO A 269 -10.88 5.24 -4.15
N LYS A 270 -10.75 6.35 -4.87
CA LYS A 270 -11.60 7.53 -4.66
C LYS A 270 -12.98 7.25 -5.27
N LEU A 271 -13.91 6.76 -4.46
CA LEU A 271 -15.28 6.54 -4.89
C LEU A 271 -16.00 7.88 -5.07
N LYS A 272 -16.52 8.15 -6.27
CA LYS A 272 -17.41 9.30 -6.50
C LYS A 272 -18.73 9.13 -5.75
N ASP A 273 -19.23 7.90 -5.71
CA ASP A 273 -20.42 7.51 -4.97
C ASP A 273 -20.01 6.51 -3.87
N PRO A 274 -20.24 6.83 -2.58
CA PRO A 274 -19.89 5.94 -1.48
C PRO A 274 -20.69 4.63 -1.47
N THR A 275 -21.74 4.49 -2.29
CA THR A 275 -22.44 3.21 -2.49
C THR A 275 -21.62 2.19 -3.28
N GLY A 276 -20.63 2.62 -4.06
CA GLY A 276 -19.82 1.72 -4.89
C GLY A 276 -20.54 1.15 -6.12
N LYS A 277 -21.78 1.55 -6.40
CA LYS A 277 -22.59 1.00 -7.51
C LYS A 277 -21.94 1.19 -8.89
N GLU A 278 -21.13 2.22 -9.08
CA GLU A 278 -20.39 2.47 -10.32
C GLU A 278 -19.28 1.43 -10.55
N LEU A 279 -18.77 0.80 -9.48
CA LEU A 279 -17.72 -0.22 -9.57
C LEU A 279 -18.30 -1.62 -9.79
N VAL A 280 -19.29 -1.99 -8.99
CA VAL A 280 -19.76 -3.39 -8.88
C VAL A 280 -21.17 -3.61 -9.42
N GLY A 281 -21.89 -2.55 -9.80
CA GLY A 281 -23.30 -2.60 -10.15
C GLY A 281 -24.23 -2.45 -8.93
N GLU A 282 -25.50 -2.15 -9.19
CA GLU A 282 -26.48 -1.77 -8.16
C GLU A 282 -26.84 -2.95 -7.24
N GLU A 283 -27.07 -4.13 -7.80
CA GLU A 283 -27.44 -5.34 -7.04
C GLU A 283 -26.30 -5.80 -6.13
N LEU A 284 -25.09 -5.88 -6.67
CA LEU A 284 -23.92 -6.34 -5.92
C LEU A 284 -23.52 -5.33 -4.84
N ALA A 285 -23.59 -4.02 -5.14
CA ALA A 285 -23.39 -2.97 -4.15
C ALA A 285 -24.40 -3.09 -2.99
N LEU A 286 -25.67 -3.36 -3.30
CA LEU A 286 -26.71 -3.56 -2.28
C LEU A 286 -26.40 -4.78 -1.40
N GLN A 287 -25.99 -5.92 -1.99
CA GLN A 287 -25.60 -7.12 -1.23
C GLN A 287 -24.41 -6.86 -0.30
N ILE A 288 -23.40 -6.10 -0.76
CA ILE A 288 -22.22 -5.75 0.04
C ILE A 288 -22.62 -4.83 1.20
N ILE A 289 -23.43 -3.80 0.95
CA ILE A 289 -23.91 -2.90 2.01
C ILE A 289 -24.72 -3.66 3.06
N GLN A 290 -25.60 -4.56 2.63
CA GLN A 290 -26.36 -5.44 3.51
C GLN A 290 -25.45 -6.32 4.37
N LEU A 291 -24.38 -6.87 3.78
CA LEU A 291 -23.38 -7.62 4.52
C LEU A 291 -22.69 -6.76 5.58
N LEU A 292 -22.31 -5.53 5.25
CA LEU A 292 -21.64 -4.60 6.17
C LEU A 292 -22.55 -4.07 7.29
N LEU A 293 -23.86 -4.05 7.07
CA LEU A 293 -24.85 -3.67 8.08
C LEU A 293 -25.10 -4.77 9.12
N LYS A 294 -24.81 -6.05 8.80
CA LYS A 294 -24.89 -7.15 9.76
C LYS A 294 -23.96 -6.94 10.95
N GLN A 295 -24.20 -7.70 12.03
CA GLN A 295 -23.37 -7.64 13.24
C GLN A 295 -21.89 -7.94 12.94
N SER A 296 -21.61 -8.82 11.98
CA SER A 296 -20.26 -9.21 11.52
C SER A 296 -19.56 -8.18 10.61
N GLY A 297 -20.27 -7.15 10.13
CA GLY A 297 -19.71 -6.17 9.20
C GLY A 297 -18.38 -5.52 9.63
N PRO A 298 -18.23 -5.06 10.89
CA PRO A 298 -16.97 -4.53 11.40
C PRO A 298 -15.83 -5.55 11.34
N THR A 299 -16.10 -6.80 11.67
CA THR A 299 -15.12 -7.89 11.61
C THR A 299 -14.68 -8.14 10.17
N ILE A 300 -15.62 -8.15 9.21
CA ILE A 300 -15.31 -8.30 7.79
C ILE A 300 -14.38 -7.18 7.31
N LEU A 301 -14.63 -5.93 7.71
CA LEU A 301 -13.76 -4.81 7.38
C LEU A 301 -12.35 -4.93 7.99
N GLN A 302 -12.23 -5.45 9.22
CA GLN A 302 -10.91 -5.72 9.81
C GLN A 302 -10.18 -6.85 9.09
N VAL A 303 -10.87 -7.92 8.70
CA VAL A 303 -10.26 -8.99 7.89
C VAL A 303 -9.80 -8.44 6.55
N CYS A 304 -10.63 -7.66 5.85
CA CYS A 304 -10.25 -7.04 4.57
C CYS A 304 -9.01 -6.14 4.71
N ARG A 305 -8.92 -5.38 5.81
CA ARG A 305 -7.73 -4.57 6.12
C ARG A 305 -6.50 -5.47 6.33
N GLY A 306 -6.63 -6.56 7.07
CA GLY A 306 -5.55 -7.54 7.26
C GLY A 306 -5.07 -8.16 5.95
N LEU A 307 -6.00 -8.54 5.07
CA LEU A 307 -5.67 -9.08 3.74
C LEU A 307 -4.97 -8.06 2.84
N TRP A 308 -5.39 -6.79 2.88
CA TRP A 308 -4.70 -5.70 2.20
C TRP A 308 -3.29 -5.47 2.75
N MET A 309 -3.10 -5.48 4.08
CA MET A 309 -1.77 -5.37 4.68
C MET A 309 -0.86 -6.54 4.29
N LEU A 310 -1.40 -7.77 4.26
CA LEU A 310 -0.66 -8.96 3.85
C LEU A 310 -0.19 -8.86 2.40
N GLN A 311 -1.03 -8.32 1.50
CA GLN A 311 -0.64 -8.00 0.12
C GLN A 311 0.58 -7.06 0.08
N GLY A 312 0.52 -5.95 0.82
CA GLY A 312 1.62 -4.98 0.87
C GLY A 312 2.92 -5.57 1.43
N ILE A 313 2.84 -6.39 2.49
CA ILE A 313 4.00 -7.07 3.07
C ILE A 313 4.62 -8.03 2.05
N LYS A 314 3.80 -8.80 1.32
CA LYS A 314 4.29 -9.74 0.30
C LYS A 314 4.92 -9.04 -0.89
N GLU A 315 4.34 -7.94 -1.38
CA GLU A 315 4.95 -7.11 -2.42
C GLU A 315 6.30 -6.53 -1.97
N GLN A 316 6.39 -6.06 -0.72
CA GLN A 316 7.64 -5.56 -0.16
C GLN A 316 8.71 -6.66 -0.06
N GLN A 317 8.34 -7.86 0.40
CA GLN A 317 9.24 -9.01 0.47
C GLN A 317 9.77 -9.41 -0.91
N ALA A 318 8.89 -9.50 -1.91
CA ALA A 318 9.25 -9.80 -3.29
C ALA A 318 10.24 -8.77 -3.86
N ASN A 319 9.96 -7.48 -3.67
CA ASN A 319 10.81 -6.39 -4.14
C ASN A 319 12.20 -6.41 -3.47
N LEU A 320 12.26 -6.63 -2.16
CA LEU A 320 13.53 -6.73 -1.43
C LEU A 320 14.33 -7.96 -1.86
N GLY A 321 13.67 -9.11 -2.05
CA GLY A 321 14.33 -10.32 -2.52
C GLY A 321 14.90 -10.16 -3.93
N LEU A 322 14.16 -9.50 -4.84
CA LEU A 322 14.63 -9.25 -6.20
C LEU A 322 15.86 -8.34 -6.22
N LYS A 323 15.85 -7.28 -5.41
CA LYS A 323 17.02 -6.40 -5.24
C LYS A 323 18.24 -7.17 -4.76
N LYS A 324 18.08 -8.07 -3.79
CA LYS A 324 19.19 -8.93 -3.31
C LYS A 324 19.73 -9.85 -4.41
N VAL A 325 18.87 -10.45 -5.22
CA VAL A 325 19.31 -11.28 -6.36
C VAL A 325 20.09 -10.44 -7.37
N ASP A 326 19.60 -9.25 -7.70
CA ASP A 326 20.26 -8.33 -8.62
C ASP A 326 21.62 -7.84 -8.07
N GLU A 327 21.73 -7.57 -6.77
CA GLU A 327 22.99 -7.21 -6.08
C GLU A 327 24.02 -8.35 -6.11
N VAL A 328 23.58 -9.60 -5.87
CA VAL A 328 24.45 -10.79 -5.97
C VAL A 328 24.95 -10.95 -7.41
N ILE A 329 24.06 -10.84 -8.40
CA ILE A 329 24.42 -10.91 -9.82
C ILE A 329 25.44 -9.82 -10.17
N ALA A 330 25.19 -8.58 -9.75
CA ALA A 330 26.09 -7.45 -10.01
C ALA A 330 27.48 -7.65 -9.38
N THR A 331 27.54 -8.22 -8.16
CA THR A 331 28.80 -8.52 -7.48
C THR A 331 29.56 -9.63 -8.21
N SER A 332 28.89 -10.74 -8.54
CA SER A 332 29.49 -11.83 -9.31
C SER A 332 29.94 -11.40 -10.71
N ALA A 333 29.23 -10.47 -11.35
CA ALA A 333 29.62 -9.92 -12.64
C ALA A 333 30.94 -9.13 -12.56
N LYS A 334 31.12 -8.31 -11.52
CA LYS A 334 32.39 -7.59 -11.27
C LYS A 334 33.54 -8.55 -11.01
N GLU A 335 33.32 -9.58 -10.21
CA GLU A 335 34.32 -10.62 -9.94
C GLU A 335 34.72 -11.39 -11.20
N LEU A 336 33.74 -11.74 -12.04
CA LEU A 336 34.00 -12.39 -13.32
C LEU A 336 34.83 -11.47 -14.22
N GLN A 337 34.41 -10.20 -14.37
CA GLN A 337 35.15 -9.24 -15.20
C GLN A 337 36.62 -9.12 -14.78
N SER A 338 36.90 -8.98 -13.47
CA SER A 338 38.28 -8.94 -12.95
C SER A 338 39.08 -10.18 -13.36
N LYS A 339 38.49 -11.38 -13.23
CA LYS A 339 39.14 -12.64 -13.63
C LYS A 339 39.41 -12.72 -15.13
N LEU A 340 38.49 -12.25 -15.96
CA LEU A 340 38.65 -12.25 -17.41
C LEU A 340 39.75 -11.26 -17.84
N ASP A 341 39.80 -10.08 -17.22
CA ASP A 341 40.81 -9.05 -17.48
C ASP A 341 42.21 -9.53 -17.05
N GLU A 342 42.31 -10.17 -15.87
CA GLU A 342 43.55 -10.80 -15.39
C GLU A 342 44.06 -11.85 -16.38
N ARG A 343 43.19 -12.75 -16.88
CA ARG A 343 43.55 -13.76 -17.88
C ARG A 343 44.03 -13.14 -19.19
N LEU A 344 43.36 -12.08 -19.63
CA LEU A 344 43.73 -11.38 -20.86
C LEU A 344 45.11 -10.72 -20.74
N SER A 345 45.41 -10.15 -19.56
CA SER A 345 46.69 -9.48 -19.29
C SER A 345 47.91 -10.41 -19.38
N VAL A 346 47.73 -11.70 -19.08
CA VAL A 346 48.81 -12.71 -19.10
C VAL A 346 48.87 -13.55 -20.38
N ALA A 347 47.92 -13.37 -21.30
CA ALA A 347 47.71 -14.28 -22.43
C ALA A 347 48.84 -14.26 -23.49
N GLY A 348 49.57 -13.15 -23.63
CA GLY A 348 50.68 -13.02 -24.58
C GLY A 348 50.30 -13.44 -26.01
N ALA A 349 51.05 -14.39 -26.58
CA ALA A 349 50.79 -14.91 -27.93
C ALA A 349 49.47 -15.70 -28.08
N ALA A 350 48.85 -16.12 -26.98
CA ALA A 350 47.58 -16.87 -26.97
C ALA A 350 46.34 -15.96 -26.81
N GLN A 351 46.49 -14.64 -26.93
CA GLN A 351 45.43 -13.66 -26.67
C GLN A 351 44.10 -13.99 -27.36
N SER A 352 44.11 -14.30 -28.67
CA SER A 352 42.87 -14.59 -29.41
C SER A 352 42.11 -15.81 -28.89
N ALA A 353 42.82 -16.85 -28.42
CA ALA A 353 42.17 -18.02 -27.82
C ALA A 353 41.57 -17.70 -26.44
N VAL A 354 42.25 -16.85 -25.66
CA VAL A 354 41.76 -16.38 -24.36
C VAL A 354 40.54 -15.48 -24.52
N GLU A 355 40.50 -14.61 -25.53
CA GLU A 355 39.34 -13.77 -25.84
C GLU A 355 38.10 -14.61 -26.17
N GLN A 356 38.22 -15.63 -27.04
CA GLN A 356 37.13 -16.54 -27.36
C GLN A 356 36.64 -17.31 -26.13
N MET A 357 37.55 -17.75 -25.27
CA MET A 357 37.20 -18.43 -24.02
C MET A 357 36.46 -17.49 -23.06
N ASN A 358 36.93 -16.24 -22.93
CA ASN A 358 36.30 -15.23 -22.09
C ASN A 358 34.90 -14.87 -22.60
N GLU A 359 34.70 -14.76 -23.91
CA GLU A 359 33.38 -14.52 -24.52
C GLU A 359 32.42 -15.68 -24.23
N ALA A 360 32.88 -16.93 -24.38
CA ALA A 360 32.07 -18.10 -24.04
C ALA A 360 31.68 -18.13 -22.54
N GLU A 361 32.60 -17.77 -21.64
CA GLU A 361 32.33 -17.69 -20.20
C GLU A 361 31.35 -16.55 -19.86
N LEU A 362 31.44 -15.40 -20.53
CA LEU A 362 30.48 -14.30 -20.38
C LEU A 362 29.07 -14.70 -20.81
N VAL A 363 28.94 -15.38 -21.96
CA VAL A 363 27.65 -15.87 -22.44
C VAL A 363 27.06 -16.89 -21.45
N ALA A 364 27.86 -17.83 -20.97
CA ALA A 364 27.43 -18.80 -19.96
C ALA A 364 27.02 -18.15 -18.65
N PHE A 365 27.77 -17.12 -18.20
CA PHE A 365 27.42 -16.36 -17.01
C PHE A 365 26.10 -15.60 -17.18
N GLN A 366 25.90 -14.92 -18.31
CA GLN A 366 24.67 -14.20 -18.60
C GLN A 366 23.46 -15.14 -18.64
N GLN A 367 23.60 -16.32 -19.25
CA GLN A 367 22.57 -17.34 -19.23
C GLN A 367 22.23 -17.77 -17.80
N LYS A 368 23.24 -18.05 -16.97
CA LYS A 368 23.06 -18.42 -15.56
C LYS A 368 22.36 -17.32 -14.75
N CYS A 369 22.72 -16.06 -14.96
CA CYS A 369 22.05 -14.92 -14.32
C CYS A 369 20.58 -14.82 -14.72
N ASN A 370 20.28 -15.00 -16.00
CA ASN A 370 18.90 -15.00 -16.50
C ASN A 370 18.10 -16.15 -15.90
N GLU A 371 18.66 -17.36 -15.83
CA GLU A 371 18.04 -18.54 -15.20
C GLU A 371 17.78 -18.31 -13.71
N GLN A 372 18.75 -17.75 -12.97
CA GLN A 372 18.61 -17.44 -11.55
C GLN A 372 17.50 -16.40 -11.31
N ARG A 373 17.49 -15.32 -12.10
CA ARG A 373 16.46 -14.27 -12.00
C ARG A 373 15.08 -14.82 -12.36
N GLN A 374 14.98 -15.60 -13.43
CA GLN A 374 13.72 -16.23 -13.84
C GLN A 374 13.20 -17.22 -12.79
N SER A 375 14.08 -18.03 -12.20
CA SER A 375 13.74 -18.94 -11.11
C SER A 375 13.17 -18.18 -9.91
N PHE A 376 13.80 -17.06 -9.53
CA PHE A 376 13.32 -16.22 -8.45
C PHE A 376 11.96 -15.56 -8.77
N LEU A 377 11.77 -15.06 -9.99
CA LEU A 377 10.49 -14.51 -10.44
C LEU A 377 9.38 -15.57 -10.48
N ASN A 378 9.70 -16.80 -10.89
CA ASN A 378 8.75 -17.91 -10.86
C ASN A 378 8.31 -18.22 -9.42
N ASN A 379 9.23 -18.18 -8.45
CA ASN A 379 8.91 -18.38 -7.04
C ASN A 379 8.00 -17.28 -6.50
N ILE A 380 8.31 -16.00 -6.81
CA ILE A 380 7.43 -14.86 -6.47
C ILE A 380 6.03 -15.07 -7.06
N ALA A 381 5.94 -15.48 -8.33
CA ALA A 381 4.65 -15.72 -8.97
C ALA A 381 3.82 -16.77 -8.21
N TRP A 382 4.43 -17.88 -7.77
CA TRP A 382 3.75 -18.90 -6.98
C TRP A 382 3.33 -18.41 -5.59
N GLU A 383 4.16 -17.64 -4.89
CA GLU A 383 3.78 -17.04 -3.61
C GLU A 383 2.58 -16.10 -3.74
N HIS A 384 2.54 -15.27 -4.79
CA HIS A 384 1.40 -14.38 -5.02
C HIS A 384 0.12 -15.13 -5.42
N ARG A 385 0.23 -16.28 -6.13
CA ARG A 385 -0.92 -17.17 -6.41
C ARG A 385 -1.50 -17.77 -5.14
N GLN A 386 -0.62 -18.25 -4.27
CA GLN A 386 -0.98 -18.78 -2.96
C GLN A 386 -1.65 -17.72 -2.09
N LEU A 387 -1.10 -16.50 -2.07
CA LEU A 387 -1.71 -15.37 -1.38
C LEU A 387 -3.12 -15.06 -1.91
N LEU A 388 -3.29 -14.98 -3.23
CA LEU A 388 -4.60 -14.76 -3.86
C LEU A 388 -5.60 -15.85 -3.46
N TRP A 389 -5.18 -17.11 -3.50
CA TRP A 389 -6.01 -18.25 -3.10
C TRP A 389 -6.47 -18.13 -1.64
N CYS A 390 -5.56 -17.83 -0.71
CA CYS A 390 -5.91 -17.63 0.68
C CYS A 390 -6.87 -16.44 0.87
N GLN A 391 -6.66 -15.33 0.16
CA GLN A 391 -7.56 -14.18 0.20
C GLN A 391 -8.96 -14.55 -0.29
N GLN A 392 -9.07 -15.23 -1.44
CA GLN A 392 -10.36 -15.69 -1.99
C GLN A 392 -11.07 -16.65 -1.05
N LEU A 393 -10.36 -17.62 -0.48
CA LEU A 393 -10.91 -18.59 0.45
C LEU A 393 -11.47 -17.92 1.72
N LEU A 394 -10.73 -16.97 2.31
CA LEU A 394 -11.16 -16.26 3.50
C LEU A 394 -12.38 -15.36 3.23
N LEU A 395 -12.38 -14.65 2.10
CA LEU A 395 -13.52 -13.81 1.71
C LEU A 395 -14.75 -14.66 1.36
N SER A 396 -14.55 -15.83 0.77
CA SER A 396 -15.62 -16.80 0.51
C SER A 396 -16.23 -17.35 1.81
N ARG A 397 -15.39 -17.73 2.80
CA ARG A 397 -15.86 -18.15 4.13
C ARG A 397 -16.63 -17.06 4.86
N LEU A 398 -16.26 -15.79 4.67
CA LEU A 398 -16.98 -14.63 5.18
C LEU A 398 -18.25 -14.30 4.40
N LYS A 399 -18.58 -15.06 3.35
CA LYS A 399 -19.74 -14.87 2.48
C LYS A 399 -19.77 -13.49 1.85
N VAL A 400 -18.59 -12.98 1.47
CA VAL A 400 -18.48 -11.73 0.70
C VAL A 400 -19.06 -11.98 -0.70
N PRO A 401 -19.99 -11.14 -1.19
CA PRO A 401 -20.55 -11.28 -2.53
C PRO A 401 -19.47 -11.32 -3.61
N ALA A 402 -19.68 -12.13 -4.66
CA ALA A 402 -18.72 -12.46 -5.72
C ALA A 402 -17.51 -13.35 -5.31
N PHE A 403 -17.51 -13.89 -4.08
CA PHE A 403 -16.54 -14.91 -3.64
C PHE A 403 -17.22 -16.26 -3.40
N GLU A 404 -17.50 -16.98 -4.49
CA GLU A 404 -18.11 -18.33 -4.46
C GLU A 404 -17.10 -19.46 -4.23
N GLY A 405 -15.82 -19.11 -4.12
CA GLY A 405 -14.71 -20.02 -3.91
C GLY A 405 -13.41 -19.40 -4.41
N THR A 406 -12.41 -20.24 -4.59
CA THR A 406 -11.16 -19.85 -5.25
C THR A 406 -11.36 -19.91 -6.77
N THR A 407 -10.76 -18.96 -7.48
CA THR A 407 -10.90 -18.86 -8.93
C THR A 407 -9.65 -18.26 -9.56
N VAL A 408 -9.35 -18.72 -10.77
CA VAL A 408 -8.27 -18.21 -11.61
C VAL A 408 -8.80 -17.51 -12.87
N ASP A 409 -10.13 -17.45 -13.02
CA ASP A 409 -10.78 -16.76 -14.14
C ASP A 409 -10.54 -15.25 -14.05
N SER A 410 -10.12 -14.67 -15.17
CA SER A 410 -9.73 -13.26 -15.19
C SER A 410 -10.91 -12.31 -14.99
N SER A 411 -12.11 -12.67 -15.45
CA SER A 411 -13.31 -11.84 -15.32
C SER A 411 -13.86 -11.88 -13.89
N GLU A 412 -13.86 -13.05 -13.26
CA GLU A 412 -14.22 -13.20 -11.85
C GLU A 412 -13.23 -12.50 -10.94
N MET A 413 -11.92 -12.65 -11.19
CA MET A 413 -10.88 -11.94 -10.45
C MET A 413 -11.01 -10.42 -10.57
N GLU A 414 -11.38 -9.91 -11.76
CA GLU A 414 -11.62 -8.49 -11.94
C GLU A 414 -12.83 -8.01 -11.12
N LEU A 415 -13.92 -8.78 -11.11
CA LEU A 415 -15.08 -8.48 -10.28
C LEU A 415 -14.71 -8.50 -8.79
N GLN A 416 -13.99 -9.52 -8.33
CA GLN A 416 -13.49 -9.65 -6.95
C GLN A 416 -12.61 -8.46 -6.56
N SER A 417 -11.72 -8.01 -7.45
CA SER A 417 -10.88 -6.83 -7.22
C SER A 417 -11.72 -5.55 -7.06
N ARG A 418 -12.80 -5.40 -7.83
CA ARG A 418 -13.75 -4.26 -7.67
C ARG A 418 -14.52 -4.34 -6.35
N VAL A 419 -14.91 -5.53 -5.91
CA VAL A 419 -15.52 -5.75 -4.59
C VAL A 419 -14.54 -5.40 -3.47
N CYS A 420 -13.31 -5.89 -3.54
CA CYS A 420 -12.24 -5.56 -2.58
C CYS A 420 -11.92 -4.06 -2.57
N SER A 421 -11.98 -3.41 -3.73
CA SER A 421 -11.82 -1.95 -3.86
C SER A 421 -12.92 -1.19 -3.10
N LEU A 422 -14.18 -1.63 -3.18
CA LEU A 422 -15.28 -1.06 -2.39
C LEU A 422 -15.08 -1.29 -0.88
N LEU A 423 -14.72 -2.51 -0.48
CA LEU A 423 -14.44 -2.84 0.93
C LEU A 423 -13.26 -2.03 1.48
N HIS A 424 -12.24 -1.81 0.63
CA HIS A 424 -11.08 -0.98 0.93
C HIS A 424 -11.49 0.46 1.25
N ALA A 425 -12.28 1.08 0.38
CA ALA A 425 -12.83 2.41 0.65
C ALA A 425 -13.70 2.44 1.92
N ALA A 426 -14.52 1.40 2.15
CA ALA A 426 -15.42 1.33 3.29
C ALA A 426 -14.67 1.28 4.63
N PHE A 427 -13.60 0.48 4.77
CA PHE A 427 -12.86 0.44 6.05
C PHE A 427 -12.06 1.72 6.31
N PHE A 428 -11.50 2.37 5.28
CA PHE A 428 -10.87 3.69 5.41
C PHE A 428 -11.88 4.75 5.84
N LEU A 429 -13.08 4.73 5.24
CA LEU A 429 -14.14 5.65 5.60
C LEU A 429 -14.60 5.40 7.04
N GLN A 430 -14.81 4.15 7.43
CA GLN A 430 -15.16 3.76 8.80
C GLN A 430 -14.12 4.26 9.82
N GLN A 431 -12.83 4.18 9.50
CA GLN A 431 -11.76 4.68 10.35
C GLN A 431 -11.81 6.21 10.51
N ARG A 432 -12.19 6.95 9.45
CA ARG A 432 -12.30 8.41 9.46
C ARG A 432 -13.53 8.94 10.19
N VAL A 433 -14.71 8.37 9.92
CA VAL A 433 -16.00 8.89 10.43
C VAL A 433 -16.47 8.18 11.70
N GLY A 434 -15.87 7.03 12.02
CA GLY A 434 -16.26 6.17 13.13
C GLY A 434 -17.36 5.16 12.76
N GLN A 435 -17.41 4.05 13.51
CA GLN A 435 -18.29 2.92 13.22
C GLN A 435 -19.78 3.26 13.21
N LYS A 436 -20.25 4.07 14.17
CA LYS A 436 -21.67 4.45 14.29
C LYS A 436 -22.12 5.29 13.09
N ALA A 437 -21.36 6.34 12.75
CA ALA A 437 -21.66 7.20 11.62
C ALA A 437 -21.58 6.44 10.29
N HIS A 438 -20.58 5.56 10.14
CA HIS A 438 -20.46 4.70 8.96
C HIS A 438 -21.68 3.79 8.79
N ARG A 439 -22.17 3.15 9.85
CA ARG A 439 -23.38 2.33 9.80
C ARG A 439 -24.64 3.13 9.45
N THR A 440 -24.81 4.32 10.02
CA THR A 440 -25.95 5.20 9.67
C THR A 440 -25.92 5.58 8.19
N MET A 441 -24.74 5.92 7.66
CA MET A 441 -24.55 6.22 6.25
C MET A 441 -24.88 5.01 5.36
N LEU A 442 -24.37 3.81 5.71
CA LEU A 442 -24.68 2.58 4.99
C LEU A 442 -26.18 2.25 5.00
N GLY A 443 -26.89 2.50 6.11
CA GLY A 443 -28.35 2.31 6.17
C GLY A 443 -29.10 3.22 5.19
N SER A 444 -28.73 4.50 5.13
CA SER A 444 -29.30 5.45 4.17
C SER A 444 -29.04 5.04 2.72
N GLN A 445 -27.83 4.53 2.44
CA GLN A 445 -27.45 4.03 1.13
C GLN A 445 -28.21 2.74 0.74
N GLU A 446 -28.42 1.84 1.70
CA GLU A 446 -29.18 0.60 1.51
C GLU A 446 -30.61 0.93 1.06
N GLU A 447 -31.30 1.84 1.75
CA GLU A 447 -32.65 2.26 1.38
C GLU A 447 -32.71 2.88 -0.01
N ARG A 448 -31.72 3.71 -0.36
CA ARG A 448 -31.63 4.34 -1.68
C ARG A 448 -31.43 3.30 -2.77
N LEU A 449 -30.52 2.34 -2.58
CA LEU A 449 -30.27 1.27 -3.54
C LEU A 449 -31.45 0.30 -3.67
N LYS A 450 -32.13 -0.06 -2.58
CA LYS A 450 -33.36 -0.88 -2.64
C LYS A 450 -34.42 -0.25 -3.53
N LYS A 451 -34.62 1.07 -3.44
CA LYS A 451 -35.57 1.79 -4.31
C LYS A 451 -35.14 1.72 -5.78
N ILE A 452 -33.86 1.99 -6.06
CA ILE A 452 -33.33 1.96 -7.43
C ILE A 452 -33.47 0.55 -8.03
N VAL A 453 -33.09 -0.51 -7.31
CA VAL A 453 -33.19 -1.89 -7.77
C VAL A 453 -34.65 -2.30 -7.99
N ALA A 454 -35.56 -1.93 -7.09
CA ALA A 454 -36.99 -2.21 -7.24
C ALA A 454 -37.62 -1.48 -8.44
N GLU A 455 -37.20 -0.24 -8.72
CA GLU A 455 -37.68 0.54 -9.86
C GLU A 455 -37.05 0.10 -11.20
N GLY A 456 -35.79 -0.35 -11.16
CA GLY A 456 -35.03 -0.84 -12.31
C GLY A 456 -35.56 -2.17 -12.86
N GLY A 457 -36.03 -3.07 -11.98
CA GLY A 457 -36.61 -4.36 -12.37
C GLY A 457 -37.91 -4.28 -13.18
N VAL A 458 -38.57 -3.11 -13.25
CA VAL A 458 -39.89 -2.94 -13.89
C VAL A 458 -39.79 -2.37 -15.32
N LYS A 459 -38.60 -1.95 -15.80
CA LYS A 459 -38.50 -1.11 -17.02
C LYS A 459 -37.83 -1.75 -18.26
N THR A 460 -37.77 -3.06 -18.39
CA THR A 460 -37.23 -3.72 -19.61
C THR A 460 -38.27 -4.34 -20.56
N VAL A 461 -39.58 -4.09 -20.40
CA VAL A 461 -40.57 -4.40 -21.45
C VAL A 461 -41.66 -3.33 -21.53
N SER A 462 -41.35 -2.13 -22.05
CA SER A 462 -42.37 -1.37 -22.79
C SER A 462 -41.82 -0.18 -23.57
N LYS A 463 -41.97 -0.31 -24.89
CA LYS A 463 -42.31 0.75 -25.85
C LYS A 463 -41.30 1.89 -25.98
N ARG A 464 -40.30 1.61 -26.82
CA ARG A 464 -39.59 2.60 -27.65
C ARG A 464 -40.63 3.36 -28.50
N LYS A 465 -41.21 4.45 -27.96
CA LYS A 465 -41.98 5.42 -28.76
C LYS A 465 -40.99 6.18 -29.64
N LYS A 466 -41.19 6.04 -30.95
CA LYS A 466 -40.57 6.85 -32.00
C LYS A 466 -40.72 8.34 -31.68
N SER A 467 -39.64 8.98 -31.25
CA SER A 467 -39.52 10.43 -31.25
C SER A 467 -38.98 10.84 -32.63
N ARG A 468 -39.84 11.48 -33.42
CA ARG A 468 -39.47 12.23 -34.62
C ARG A 468 -38.77 13.51 -34.17
N PHE A 469 -37.46 13.58 -34.28
CA PHE A 469 -36.77 14.84 -34.47
C PHE A 469 -35.56 14.60 -35.38
N SER A 470 -35.66 15.13 -36.60
CA SER A 470 -34.59 15.17 -37.58
C SER A 470 -33.78 16.45 -37.40
N PRO A 471 -32.44 16.39 -37.45
CA PRO A 471 -31.64 17.47 -37.99
C PRO A 471 -31.18 17.10 -39.42
N LYS A 472 -31.40 18.03 -40.35
CA LYS A 472 -30.88 17.99 -41.71
C LYS A 472 -29.35 17.99 -41.67
N ILE A 473 -28.73 16.96 -42.23
CA ILE A 473 -27.32 16.96 -42.64
C ILE A 473 -27.30 16.70 -44.14
N ALA A 474 -26.54 17.54 -44.85
CA ALA A 474 -26.36 17.53 -46.30
C ALA A 474 -25.70 16.22 -46.80
N PRO A 475 -25.92 15.83 -48.07
CA PRO A 475 -25.45 14.57 -48.60
C PRO A 475 -23.98 14.66 -49.01
N THR A 476 -23.13 13.86 -48.36
CA THR A 476 -21.78 13.55 -48.86
C THR A 476 -21.88 12.49 -49.94
N THR A 477 -21.39 12.86 -51.12
CA THR A 477 -21.27 12.06 -52.34
C THR A 477 -20.53 10.75 -52.08
N GLN A 478 -21.22 9.61 -52.14
CA GLN A 478 -20.60 8.29 -52.27
C GLN A 478 -20.11 8.12 -53.72
N GLN A 479 -18.80 8.20 -53.92
CA GLN A 479 -18.16 7.69 -55.13
C GLN A 479 -18.22 6.16 -55.12
N GLN A 480 -18.96 5.60 -56.08
CA GLN A 480 -18.87 4.22 -56.51
C GLN A 480 -17.47 3.97 -57.06
N MET A 481 -16.73 3.03 -56.47
CA MET A 481 -15.57 2.42 -57.12
C MET A 481 -16.00 1.11 -57.79
N ALA A 482 -15.63 1.01 -59.06
CA ALA A 482 -15.86 -0.12 -59.96
C ALA A 482 -15.08 -1.38 -59.53
N PRO A 483 -15.52 -2.59 -59.93
CA PRO A 483 -14.79 -3.82 -59.70
C PRO A 483 -13.55 -3.92 -60.61
N PRO A 484 -12.43 -4.52 -60.15
CA PRO A 484 -11.25 -4.74 -60.99
C PRO A 484 -11.43 -5.96 -61.92
N PRO A 485 -10.73 -5.98 -63.08
CA PRO A 485 -10.82 -7.06 -64.07
C PRO A 485 -9.98 -8.29 -63.67
N PRO A 486 -10.25 -9.47 -64.27
CA PRO A 486 -9.52 -10.69 -63.98
C PRO A 486 -8.21 -10.72 -64.79
N PHE A 487 -7.07 -10.80 -64.11
CA PHE A 487 -5.80 -11.18 -64.72
C PHE A 487 -5.41 -12.58 -64.25
N GLY A 488 -5.49 -13.53 -65.18
CA GLY A 488 -4.75 -14.77 -65.12
C GLY A 488 -3.30 -14.54 -65.53
N GLY A 489 -2.38 -15.38 -65.04
CA GLY A 489 -1.00 -15.40 -65.50
C GLY A 489 -0.04 -15.93 -64.44
N ASN A 490 0.20 -17.24 -64.49
CA ASN A 490 1.26 -17.96 -63.78
C ASN A 490 2.63 -17.29 -63.93
N ASN A 491 3.36 -17.12 -62.82
CA ASN A 491 4.77 -17.50 -62.65
C ASN A 491 5.25 -17.09 -61.26
N ILE A 492 5.11 -17.99 -60.29
CA ILE A 492 5.79 -17.89 -58.99
C ILE A 492 7.02 -18.82 -59.07
N PRO A 493 8.25 -18.32 -58.90
CA PRO A 493 9.42 -19.18 -58.79
C PRO A 493 9.33 -20.04 -57.51
N PRO A 494 9.79 -21.31 -57.55
CA PRO A 494 9.74 -22.17 -56.39
C PRO A 494 10.59 -21.60 -55.23
N PRO A 495 10.19 -21.84 -53.97
CA PRO A 495 10.96 -21.41 -52.82
C PRO A 495 12.35 -22.07 -52.82
N PRO A 496 13.38 -21.39 -52.28
CA PRO A 496 14.71 -21.95 -52.16
C PRO A 496 14.69 -23.22 -51.30
N PRO A 497 15.55 -24.20 -51.61
CA PRO A 497 15.63 -25.44 -50.82
C PRO A 497 16.02 -25.13 -49.37
N PRO A 498 15.51 -25.91 -48.41
CA PRO A 498 15.90 -25.77 -47.01
C PRO A 498 17.41 -25.97 -46.86
N PRO A 499 18.07 -25.24 -45.92
CA PRO A 499 19.49 -25.44 -45.66
C PRO A 499 19.76 -26.90 -45.28
N PRO A 500 20.96 -27.42 -45.61
CA PRO A 500 21.34 -28.79 -45.28
C PRO A 500 21.08 -29.06 -43.80
N GLN A 501 20.24 -30.06 -43.51
CA GLN A 501 20.13 -30.58 -42.16
C GLN A 501 21.52 -31.11 -41.78
N MET A 502 22.22 -30.37 -40.92
CA MET A 502 23.33 -30.95 -40.20
C MET A 502 22.75 -32.12 -39.42
N MET A 503 23.21 -33.34 -39.74
CA MET A 503 23.02 -34.51 -38.90
C MET A 503 23.42 -34.12 -37.49
N TYR A 504 22.44 -33.89 -36.63
CA TYR A 504 22.68 -33.91 -35.20
C TYR A 504 23.17 -35.32 -34.88
N GLY A 505 24.44 -35.41 -34.50
CA GLY A 505 25.02 -36.62 -33.96
C GLY A 505 24.12 -37.16 -32.85
N GLN A 506 24.04 -38.48 -32.80
CA GLN A 506 23.35 -39.20 -31.74
C GLN A 506 23.65 -38.57 -30.36
N PRO A 507 22.64 -38.35 -29.52
CA PRO A 507 22.90 -38.03 -28.13
C PRO A 507 23.69 -39.20 -27.51
N PRO A 508 24.76 -38.93 -26.73
CA PRO A 508 25.46 -39.98 -26.01
C PRO A 508 24.49 -40.71 -25.07
N PRO A 509 24.70 -42.00 -24.80
CA PRO A 509 23.82 -42.78 -23.95
C PRO A 509 23.71 -42.13 -22.57
N GLN A 510 22.48 -41.90 -22.12
CA GLN A 510 22.19 -41.47 -20.77
C GLN A 510 22.71 -42.52 -19.80
N MET A 511 23.88 -42.25 -19.20
CA MET A 511 24.30 -42.87 -17.95
C MET A 511 23.33 -42.39 -16.88
N GLY A 512 22.54 -43.32 -16.33
CA GLY A 512 21.63 -43.06 -15.21
C GLY A 512 22.39 -42.48 -14.02
N GLY A 513 22.22 -41.17 -13.82
CA GLY A 513 22.68 -40.47 -12.62
C GLY A 513 21.80 -40.89 -11.44
N TYR A 514 22.32 -41.78 -10.61
CA TYR A 514 21.89 -41.92 -9.23
C TYR A 514 22.11 -40.57 -8.52
N TYR A 515 21.05 -39.84 -8.25
CA TYR A 515 21.09 -38.77 -7.26
C TYR A 515 21.16 -39.40 -5.87
N PRO A 516 22.21 -39.16 -5.07
CA PRO A 516 22.18 -39.53 -3.66
C PRO A 516 21.14 -38.65 -2.93
N PRO A 517 20.39 -39.22 -1.97
CA PRO A 517 19.46 -38.45 -1.17
C PRO A 517 20.20 -37.39 -0.32
N PRO A 518 19.52 -36.27 0.03
CA PRO A 518 20.10 -35.21 0.83
C PRO A 518 20.53 -35.74 2.22
N PRO A 519 21.62 -35.19 2.79
CA PRO A 519 22.09 -35.60 4.11
C PRO A 519 21.05 -35.24 5.20
N PRO A 520 20.90 -36.08 6.24
CA PRO A 520 20.02 -35.77 7.35
C PRO A 520 20.52 -34.55 8.14
N PRO A 521 19.61 -33.78 8.77
CA PRO A 521 19.98 -32.61 9.56
C PRO A 521 20.88 -33.00 10.73
N ALA A 522 21.93 -32.20 10.94
CA ALA A 522 22.88 -32.37 12.02
C ALA A 522 22.16 -32.32 13.38
N GLY A 523 22.08 -33.48 14.04
CA GLY A 523 21.60 -33.60 15.41
C GLY A 523 22.56 -32.88 16.36
N GLY A 524 22.12 -31.76 16.91
CA GLY A 524 22.75 -31.13 18.06
C GLY A 524 22.56 -32.02 19.29
N SER A 525 23.63 -32.68 19.70
CA SER A 525 23.68 -33.40 20.97
C SER A 525 23.83 -32.37 22.09
N TYR A 526 22.80 -32.22 22.92
CA TYR A 526 22.91 -31.58 24.22
C TYR A 526 23.60 -32.56 25.18
N TYR A 527 24.78 -32.16 25.66
CA TYR A 527 25.26 -32.44 27.01
C TYR A 527 25.73 -31.12 27.61
#